data_AF-A0AA37KQT5-F1
#
_entry.id   AF-A0AA37KQT5-F1
#
_cell.length_a   1.000
_cell.length_b   1.000
_cell.length_c   1.000
_cell.angle_alpha   90.00
_cell.angle_beta   90.00
_cell.angle_gamma   90.00
#
_symmetry.space_group_name_H-M   'P 1'
#
loop_
_entity.id
_entity.type
_entity.pdbx_description
1 polymer ?
#
loop_
_entity_poly.entity_id
_entity_poly.type
_entity_poly.pdbx_seq_one_letter_code
_entity_poly.pdbx_strand_id
1 'polypeptide(L)'
;MLFNHVHWYKKVIILGLGCILVMSIFPKIPAVQNMIELTQEQNERNRGNETEDIRIQAAKFYGYEQFPSLTNRLFGNGVFTFKSAWGRQMQAVTESERVYAVDVGIFGFNWSFGIFSIVCLLVVFYKAIVVRSQKYVVGRYYFIWLFVSSFASGALLYPSQIIVTVIVLYLIDTYNYKRLYLCGLKSA
;
A
#
# COMPACT_ATOMS: atom_id res chain seq x y z
N MET A 1 -15.13 -16.91 13.27
CA MET A 1 -15.99 -17.78 14.10
C MET A 1 -15.20 -18.85 14.88
N LEU A 2 -14.03 -19.30 14.39
CA LEU A 2 -13.19 -20.35 15.02
C LEU A 2 -12.62 -20.08 16.43
N PHE A 3 -12.63 -18.85 16.95
CA PHE A 3 -11.93 -18.52 18.20
C PHE A 3 -12.82 -17.87 19.29
N ASN A 4 -14.14 -17.84 19.13
CA ASN A 4 -15.00 -17.14 20.10
C ASN A 4 -15.17 -17.90 21.43
N HIS A 5 -14.92 -19.21 21.46
CA HIS A 5 -15.07 -20.06 22.66
C HIS A 5 -13.75 -20.40 23.36
N VAL A 6 -12.62 -19.85 22.91
CA VAL A 6 -11.29 -20.15 23.45
C VAL A 6 -10.85 -18.99 24.36
N HIS A 7 -10.40 -19.30 25.58
CA HIS A 7 -9.84 -18.29 26.49
C HIS A 7 -8.66 -17.55 25.84
N TRP A 8 -8.48 -16.27 26.20
CA TRP A 8 -7.52 -15.37 25.55
C TRP A 8 -6.06 -15.86 25.64
N TYR A 9 -5.65 -16.46 26.77
CA TYR A 9 -4.30 -17.04 26.94
C TYR A 9 -4.07 -18.22 25.98
N LYS A 10 -5.14 -19.01 25.72
CA LYS A 10 -5.33 -19.96 24.60
C LYS A 10 -4.72 -19.47 23.29
N LYS A 11 -5.21 -18.30 22.89
CA LYS A 11 -4.93 -17.67 21.61
C LYS A 11 -3.51 -17.12 21.59
N VAL A 12 -3.04 -16.52 22.68
CA VAL A 12 -1.68 -16.00 22.81
C VAL A 12 -0.66 -17.14 22.69
N ILE A 13 -0.91 -18.28 23.33
CA ILE A 13 -0.04 -19.45 23.25
C ILE A 13 0.00 -20.00 21.81
N ILE A 14 -1.15 -20.15 21.15
CA ILE A 14 -1.21 -20.63 19.76
C ILE A 14 -0.51 -19.66 18.80
N LEU A 15 -0.71 -18.35 18.98
CA LEU A 15 -0.05 -17.32 18.17
C LEU A 15 1.46 -17.35 18.40
N GLY A 16 1.90 -17.46 19.66
CA GLY A 16 3.31 -17.56 20.03
C GLY A 16 3.98 -18.81 19.45
N LEU A 17 3.34 -19.98 19.57
CA LEU A 17 3.81 -21.22 18.96
C LEU A 17 3.89 -21.10 17.43
N GLY A 18 2.88 -20.50 16.79
CA GLY A 18 2.88 -20.21 15.37
C GLY A 18 4.05 -19.30 14.97
N CYS A 19 4.31 -18.23 15.72
CA CYS A 19 5.44 -17.33 15.49
C CYS A 19 6.78 -18.05 15.63
N ILE A 20 6.96 -18.91 16.64
CA ILE A 20 8.19 -19.70 16.84
C ILE A 20 8.41 -20.67 15.67
N LEU A 21 7.34 -21.35 15.23
CA LEU A 21 7.37 -22.26 14.10
C LEU A 21 7.77 -21.53 12.82
N VAL A 22 7.16 -20.37 12.56
CA VAL A 22 7.52 -19.50 11.44
C VAL A 22 8.98 -19.09 11.54
N MET A 23 9.44 -18.50 12.66
CA MET A 23 10.84 -18.07 12.80
C MET A 23 11.86 -19.20 12.68
N SER A 24 11.49 -20.44 13.00
CA SER A 24 12.40 -21.60 12.94
C SER A 24 12.47 -22.26 11.57
N ILE A 25 11.37 -22.25 10.81
CA ILE A 25 11.26 -22.90 9.50
C ILE A 25 11.50 -21.93 8.36
N PHE A 26 10.96 -20.70 8.43
CA PHE A 26 11.03 -19.74 7.32
C PHE A 26 12.46 -19.43 6.88
N PRO A 27 13.43 -19.13 7.77
CA PRO A 27 14.78 -18.78 7.35
C PRO A 27 15.48 -19.89 6.58
N LYS A 28 15.12 -21.16 6.83
CA LYS A 28 15.73 -22.32 6.17
C LYS A 28 15.27 -22.51 4.72
N ILE A 29 14.24 -21.79 4.27
CA ILE A 29 13.79 -21.81 2.89
C ILE A 29 14.81 -21.00 2.06
N PRO A 30 15.45 -21.58 1.01
CA PRO A 30 16.52 -20.90 0.28
C PRO A 30 16.14 -19.49 -0.24
N ALA A 31 14.91 -19.32 -0.71
CA ALA A 31 14.43 -18.01 -1.15
C ALA A 31 14.38 -16.97 -0.01
N VAL A 32 14.01 -17.39 1.19
CA VAL A 32 13.94 -16.51 2.36
C VAL A 32 15.34 -16.21 2.88
N GLN A 33 16.22 -17.22 2.93
CA GLN A 33 17.63 -17.07 3.28
C GLN A 33 18.31 -16.01 2.39
N ASN A 34 18.17 -16.12 1.06
CA ASN A 34 18.72 -15.15 0.12
C ASN A 34 18.18 -13.73 0.36
N MET A 35 16.89 -13.58 0.69
CA MET A 35 16.34 -12.26 1.03
C MET A 35 16.89 -11.71 2.35
N ILE A 36 17.12 -12.57 3.35
CA ILE A 36 17.73 -12.16 4.62
C ILE A 36 19.17 -11.68 4.39
N GLU A 37 19.95 -12.44 3.63
CA GLU A 37 21.34 -12.10 3.29
C GLU A 37 21.42 -10.78 2.52
N LEU A 38 20.59 -10.62 1.47
CA LEU A 38 20.48 -9.34 0.74
C LEU A 38 20.11 -8.18 1.66
N THR A 39 19.19 -8.39 2.59
CA THR A 39 18.76 -7.35 3.55
C THR A 39 19.90 -6.99 4.52
N GLN A 40 20.69 -7.99 4.96
CA GLN A 40 21.84 -7.77 5.83
C GLN A 40 22.94 -6.99 5.09
N GLU A 41 23.28 -7.38 3.87
CA GLU A 41 24.25 -6.67 3.02
C GLU A 41 23.80 -5.23 2.72
N GLN A 42 22.50 -5.00 2.49
CA GLN A 42 21.95 -3.65 2.32
C GLN A 42 22.09 -2.84 3.60
N ASN A 43 21.78 -3.42 4.76
CA ASN A 43 21.88 -2.75 6.05
C ASN A 43 23.34 -2.39 6.41
N GLU A 44 24.29 -3.27 6.11
CA GLU A 44 25.72 -3.00 6.32
C GLU A 44 26.21 -1.85 5.45
N ARG A 45 25.87 -1.84 4.15
CA ARG A 45 26.18 -0.73 3.23
C ARG A 45 25.55 0.60 3.67
N ASN A 46 24.29 0.55 4.12
CA ASN A 46 23.58 1.73 4.63
C ASN A 46 24.24 2.28 5.90
N ARG A 47 24.69 1.42 6.83
CA ARG A 47 25.37 1.82 8.07
C ARG A 47 26.76 2.42 7.84
N GLY A 48 27.45 1.99 6.78
CA GLY A 48 28.72 2.56 6.34
C GLY A 48 28.59 3.94 5.67
N ASN A 49 27.37 4.47 5.49
CA ASN A 49 27.05 5.62 4.63
C ASN A 49 27.52 5.46 3.17
N GLU A 50 27.74 4.21 2.70
CA GLU A 50 28.24 3.96 1.35
C GLU A 50 27.14 4.12 0.30
N THR A 51 25.90 3.73 0.64
CA THR A 51 24.71 3.87 -0.21
C THR A 51 23.48 4.13 0.65
N GLU A 52 22.57 5.00 0.19
CA GLU A 52 21.26 5.19 0.85
C GLU A 52 20.32 4.00 0.57
N ASP A 53 19.42 3.70 1.50
CA ASP A 53 18.37 2.69 1.29
C ASP A 53 17.54 3.01 0.04
N ILE A 54 17.38 2.02 -0.83
CA ILE A 54 16.73 2.21 -2.14
C ILE A 54 15.28 2.72 -2.02
N ARG A 55 14.56 2.39 -0.94
CA ARG A 55 13.19 2.90 -0.71
C ARG A 55 13.22 4.34 -0.24
N ILE A 56 14.22 4.74 0.53
CA ILE A 56 14.39 6.15 0.92
C ILE A 56 14.75 6.97 -0.30
N GLN A 57 15.69 6.48 -1.13
CA GLN A 57 16.07 7.11 -2.39
C GLN A 57 14.86 7.23 -3.32
N ALA A 58 14.08 6.16 -3.52
CA ALA A 58 12.86 6.21 -4.32
C ALA A 58 11.82 7.17 -3.74
N ALA A 59 11.65 7.22 -2.40
CA ALA A 59 10.74 8.16 -1.76
C ALA A 59 11.15 9.63 -1.99
N LYS A 60 12.45 9.93 -2.03
CA LYS A 60 12.96 11.27 -2.38
C LYS A 60 12.72 11.60 -3.85
N PHE A 61 13.06 10.65 -4.72
CA PHE A 61 12.88 10.76 -6.17
C PHE A 61 11.43 11.10 -6.54
N TYR A 62 10.47 10.26 -6.09
CA TYR A 62 9.04 10.44 -6.39
C TYR A 62 8.35 11.47 -5.49
N GLY A 63 8.88 11.75 -4.30
CA GLY A 63 8.28 12.66 -3.34
C GLY A 63 8.60 14.13 -3.56
N TYR A 64 9.81 14.44 -4.07
CA TYR A 64 10.33 15.80 -4.09
C TYR A 64 11.08 16.18 -5.36
N GLU A 65 11.94 15.29 -5.87
CA GLU A 65 12.93 15.67 -6.89
C GLU A 65 12.35 15.72 -8.31
N GLN A 66 11.38 14.86 -8.62
CA GLN A 66 10.85 14.72 -9.97
C GLN A 66 9.55 15.50 -10.22
N PHE A 67 9.48 16.74 -9.72
CA PHE A 67 8.39 17.68 -10.02
C PHE A 67 8.91 18.90 -10.80
N PRO A 68 8.64 18.99 -12.12
CA PRO A 68 9.13 20.09 -12.95
C PRO A 68 8.56 21.46 -12.57
N SER A 69 7.39 21.49 -11.92
CA SER A 69 6.72 22.73 -11.53
C SER A 69 5.79 22.51 -10.33
N LEU A 70 5.33 23.62 -9.73
CA LEU A 70 4.31 23.58 -8.68
C LEU A 70 3.00 22.97 -9.19
N THR A 71 2.61 23.22 -10.44
CA THR A 71 1.42 22.63 -11.05
C THR A 71 1.51 21.12 -11.08
N ASN A 72 2.66 20.57 -11.47
CA ASN A 72 2.91 19.13 -11.44
C ASN A 72 2.85 18.56 -10.02
N ARG A 73 3.28 19.32 -9.02
CA ARG A 73 3.16 18.91 -7.62
C ARG A 73 1.70 18.84 -7.15
N LEU A 74 0.86 19.73 -7.66
CA LEU A 74 -0.57 19.78 -7.31
C LEU A 74 -1.40 18.71 -8.04
N PHE A 75 -1.17 18.52 -9.33
CA PHE A 75 -2.01 17.71 -10.22
C PHE A 75 -1.33 16.42 -10.73
N GLY A 76 -0.04 16.25 -10.47
CA GLY A 76 0.76 15.10 -10.90
C GLY A 76 1.42 15.31 -12.26
N ASN A 77 2.35 14.41 -12.58
CA ASN A 77 3.04 14.35 -13.87
C ASN A 77 2.30 13.49 -14.90
N GLY A 78 1.27 12.74 -14.49
CA GLY A 78 0.62 11.71 -15.29
C GLY A 78 1.41 10.40 -15.31
N VAL A 79 0.79 9.37 -15.89
CA VAL A 79 1.42 8.07 -16.11
C VAL A 79 2.14 8.10 -17.45
N PHE A 80 3.46 7.94 -17.44
CA PHE A 80 4.25 7.94 -18.66
C PHE A 80 4.06 6.65 -19.47
N THR A 81 4.27 6.76 -20.77
CA THR A 81 4.38 5.61 -21.68
C THR A 81 5.78 5.57 -22.27
N PHE A 82 6.35 4.37 -22.38
CA PHE A 82 7.66 4.12 -22.99
C PHE A 82 7.74 4.55 -24.46
N LYS A 83 6.60 4.83 -25.10
CA LYS A 83 6.53 5.36 -26.47
C LYS A 83 6.78 6.86 -26.57
N SER A 84 6.58 7.61 -25.48
CA SER A 84 6.79 9.06 -25.46
C SER A 84 8.26 9.41 -25.21
N ALA A 85 8.71 10.57 -25.70
CA ALA A 85 10.08 11.04 -25.46
C ALA A 85 10.36 11.19 -23.95
N TRP A 86 9.42 11.81 -23.22
CA TRP A 86 9.50 11.94 -21.77
C TRP A 86 9.51 10.58 -21.06
N GLY A 87 8.66 9.63 -21.46
CA GLY A 87 8.64 8.30 -20.86
C GLY A 87 9.90 7.47 -21.11
N ARG A 88 10.57 7.63 -22.26
CA ARG A 88 11.90 7.02 -22.50
C ARG A 88 12.98 7.63 -21.61
N GLN A 89 12.96 8.95 -21.44
CA GLN A 89 13.87 9.64 -20.54
C GLN A 89 13.66 9.16 -19.10
N MET A 90 12.41 9.10 -18.65
CA MET A 90 12.07 8.64 -17.31
C MET A 90 12.48 7.19 -17.10
N GLN A 91 12.24 6.31 -18.08
CA GLN A 91 12.69 4.92 -18.02
C GLN A 91 14.20 4.84 -17.83
N ALA A 92 14.98 5.55 -18.65
CA ALA A 92 16.44 5.55 -18.56
C ALA A 92 16.94 5.99 -17.17
N VAL A 93 16.34 7.05 -16.60
CA VAL A 93 16.69 7.54 -15.26
C VAL A 93 16.32 6.52 -14.17
N THR A 94 15.11 5.97 -14.22
CA THR A 94 14.66 4.98 -13.22
C THR A 94 15.44 3.68 -13.27
N GLU A 95 15.90 3.26 -14.46
CA GLU A 95 16.76 2.07 -14.64
C GLU A 95 18.19 2.34 -14.16
N SER A 96 18.74 3.54 -14.44
CA SER A 96 20.08 3.90 -13.97
C SER A 96 20.17 4.05 -12.46
N GLU A 97 19.16 4.69 -11.86
CA GLU A 97 19.10 4.93 -10.41
C GLU A 97 18.47 3.76 -9.64
N ARG A 98 17.87 2.79 -10.36
CA ARG A 98 17.16 1.62 -9.81
C ARG A 98 16.01 1.98 -8.87
N VAL A 99 15.35 3.11 -9.12
CA VAL A 99 14.23 3.62 -8.31
C VAL A 99 12.88 3.37 -8.97
N TYR A 100 12.05 2.54 -8.35
CA TYR A 100 10.75 2.17 -8.91
C TYR A 100 9.60 2.68 -8.05
N ALA A 101 8.60 3.32 -8.69
CA ALA A 101 7.42 3.86 -8.00
C ALA A 101 6.66 2.79 -7.19
N VAL A 102 6.73 1.52 -7.64
CA VAL A 102 6.12 0.37 -6.97
C VAL A 102 6.79 0.00 -5.64
N ASP A 103 7.98 0.51 -5.35
CA ASP A 103 8.64 0.29 -4.05
C ASP A 103 8.11 1.27 -2.99
N VAL A 104 7.52 2.39 -3.42
CA VAL A 104 7.06 3.51 -2.59
C VAL A 104 5.69 4.01 -3.05
N GLY A 105 4.69 3.13 -3.01
CA GLY A 105 3.40 3.32 -3.69
C GLY A 105 2.71 4.67 -3.48
N ILE A 106 2.65 5.19 -2.26
CA ILE A 106 2.00 6.49 -1.97
C ILE A 106 2.78 7.67 -2.57
N PHE A 107 4.11 7.60 -2.60
CA PHE A 107 4.95 8.61 -3.23
C PHE A 107 4.86 8.52 -4.76
N GLY A 108 4.90 7.31 -5.32
CA GLY A 108 4.68 7.08 -6.74
C GLY A 108 3.27 7.53 -7.21
N PHE A 109 2.26 7.34 -6.36
CA PHE A 109 0.89 7.80 -6.62
C PHE A 109 0.81 9.32 -6.61
N ASN A 110 1.43 9.99 -5.62
CA ASN A 110 1.54 11.45 -5.57
C ASN A 110 2.29 12.01 -6.78
N TRP A 111 3.38 11.36 -7.20
CA TRP A 111 4.13 11.76 -8.38
C TRP A 111 3.30 11.70 -9.67
N SER A 112 2.48 10.67 -9.80
CA SER A 112 1.62 10.47 -10.98
C SER A 112 0.39 11.37 -10.99
N PHE A 113 -0.25 11.58 -9.83
CA PHE A 113 -1.60 12.17 -9.73
C PHE A 113 -1.71 13.41 -8.83
N GLY A 114 -0.61 13.84 -8.21
CA GLY A 114 -0.51 15.06 -7.41
C GLY A 114 -1.11 14.97 -6.01
N ILE A 115 -0.89 16.03 -5.24
CA ILE A 115 -1.30 16.10 -3.84
C ILE A 115 -2.82 16.07 -3.65
N PHE A 116 -3.59 16.63 -4.60
CA PHE A 116 -5.05 16.60 -4.50
C PHE A 116 -5.60 15.18 -4.56
N SER A 117 -5.00 14.33 -5.39
CA SER A 117 -5.36 12.91 -5.47
C SER A 117 -5.04 12.17 -4.17
N ILE A 118 -3.94 12.52 -3.48
CA ILE A 118 -3.63 11.97 -2.14
C ILE A 118 -4.71 12.36 -1.13
N VAL A 119 -5.13 13.63 -1.10
CA VAL A 119 -6.21 14.08 -0.20
C VAL A 119 -7.50 13.32 -0.48
N CYS A 120 -7.90 13.18 -1.74
CA CYS A 120 -9.07 12.38 -2.12
C CYS A 120 -8.95 10.92 -1.67
N LEU A 121 -7.78 10.31 -1.87
CA LEU A 121 -7.51 8.94 -1.46
C LEU A 121 -7.59 8.76 0.07
N LEU A 122 -7.06 9.71 0.84
CA LEU A 122 -7.17 9.70 2.30
C LEU A 122 -8.63 9.82 2.77
N VAL A 123 -9.46 10.62 2.09
CA VAL A 123 -10.91 10.69 2.36
C VAL A 123 -11.58 9.35 2.07
N VAL A 124 -11.23 8.68 0.97
CA VAL A 124 -11.75 7.34 0.64
C VAL A 124 -11.35 6.33 1.71
N PHE A 125 -10.07 6.30 2.13
CA PHE A 125 -9.59 5.45 3.21
C PHE A 125 -10.36 5.69 4.50
N TYR A 126 -10.47 6.94 4.93
CA TYR A 126 -11.18 7.30 6.15
C TYR A 126 -12.63 6.81 6.12
N LYS A 127 -13.37 7.11 5.04
CA LYS A 127 -14.77 6.68 4.90
C LYS A 127 -14.89 5.15 4.91
N ALA A 128 -14.05 4.44 4.15
CA ALA A 128 -14.12 2.99 4.08
C ALA A 128 -13.75 2.30 5.40
N ILE A 129 -12.80 2.85 6.16
CA ILE A 129 -12.31 2.27 7.41
C ILE A 129 -13.30 2.49 8.56
N VAL A 130 -13.94 3.66 8.62
CA VAL A 130 -14.84 4.05 9.72
C VAL A 130 -16.24 3.43 9.58
N VAL A 131 -16.59 2.83 8.43
CA VAL A 131 -17.88 2.16 8.24
C VAL A 131 -18.11 1.08 9.31
N ARG A 132 -19.15 1.31 10.14
CA ARG A 132 -19.61 0.37 11.16
C ARG A 132 -20.57 -0.63 10.53
N SER A 133 -20.04 -1.76 10.05
CA SER A 133 -20.84 -2.90 9.59
C SER A 133 -20.13 -4.23 9.87
N GLN A 134 -20.79 -5.12 10.62
CA GLN A 134 -20.29 -6.48 10.87
C GLN A 134 -20.31 -7.35 9.60
N LYS A 135 -21.15 -7.02 8.61
CA LYS A 135 -21.31 -7.79 7.37
C LYS A 135 -20.16 -7.58 6.39
N TYR A 136 -19.44 -6.46 6.47
CA TYR A 136 -18.38 -6.08 5.53
C TYR A 136 -17.06 -5.74 6.23
N VAL A 137 -16.82 -6.38 7.38
CA VAL A 137 -15.55 -6.30 8.11
C VAL A 137 -14.35 -6.58 7.21
N VAL A 138 -14.52 -7.49 6.23
CA VAL A 138 -13.51 -7.82 5.22
C VAL A 138 -13.14 -6.61 4.36
N GLY A 139 -14.12 -5.82 3.89
CA GLY A 139 -13.86 -4.62 3.10
C GLY A 139 -13.09 -3.57 3.88
N ARG A 140 -13.42 -3.37 5.15
CA ARG A 140 -12.65 -2.52 6.06
C ARG A 140 -11.20 -3.00 6.22
N TYR A 141 -10.99 -4.30 6.44
CA TYR A 141 -9.64 -4.85 6.55
C TYR A 141 -8.86 -4.75 5.24
N TYR A 142 -9.52 -4.88 4.10
CA TYR A 142 -8.92 -4.61 2.80
C TYR A 142 -8.40 -3.16 2.72
N PHE A 143 -9.20 -2.17 3.11
CA PHE A 143 -8.77 -0.77 3.10
C PHE A 143 -7.66 -0.45 4.12
N ILE A 144 -7.66 -1.09 5.30
CA ILE A 144 -6.55 -0.98 6.26
C ILE A 144 -5.27 -1.56 5.67
N TRP A 145 -5.35 -2.76 5.08
CA TRP A 145 -4.20 -3.39 4.41
C TRP A 145 -3.69 -2.54 3.25
N LEU A 146 -4.59 -2.00 2.41
CA LEU A 146 -4.23 -1.17 1.27
C LEU A 146 -3.55 0.14 1.73
N PHE A 147 -4.05 0.77 2.80
CA PHE A 147 -3.43 1.95 3.39
C PHE A 147 -2.02 1.65 3.91
N VAL A 148 -1.85 0.61 4.74
CA VAL A 148 -0.55 0.26 5.32
C VAL A 148 0.45 -0.16 4.24
N SER A 149 0.01 -0.99 3.29
CA SER A 149 0.87 -1.47 2.20
C SER A 149 1.27 -0.37 1.21
N SER A 150 0.51 0.72 1.12
CA SER A 150 0.82 1.83 0.19
C SER A 150 2.17 2.52 0.46
N PHE A 151 2.67 2.48 1.70
CA PHE A 151 3.96 3.10 2.03
C PHE A 151 5.17 2.33 1.51
N ALA A 152 5.02 1.02 1.30
CA ALA A 152 6.13 0.11 1.01
C ALA A 152 5.87 -0.82 -0.20
N SER A 153 4.78 -0.57 -0.94
CA SER A 153 4.41 -1.37 -2.10
C SER A 153 3.54 -0.59 -3.09
N GLY A 154 3.56 -1.01 -4.35
CA GLY A 154 2.81 -0.42 -5.45
C GLY A 154 1.34 -0.81 -5.49
N ALA A 155 0.74 -1.24 -4.37
CA ALA A 155 -0.66 -1.69 -4.33
C ALA A 155 -1.66 -0.65 -4.89
N LEU A 156 -1.36 0.65 -4.75
CA LEU A 156 -2.15 1.74 -5.33
C LEU A 156 -1.96 1.95 -6.84
N LEU A 157 -0.87 1.44 -7.40
CA LEU A 157 -0.43 1.69 -8.78
C LEU A 157 -0.82 0.56 -9.72
N TYR A 158 -1.04 -0.66 -9.20
CA TYR A 158 -1.39 -1.81 -10.03
C TYR A 158 -2.85 -1.74 -10.50
N PRO A 159 -3.11 -1.79 -11.83
CA PRO A 159 -4.48 -1.75 -12.36
C PRO A 159 -5.39 -2.83 -11.78
N SER A 160 -4.86 -4.04 -11.56
CA SER A 160 -5.60 -5.15 -10.95
C SER A 160 -6.09 -4.81 -9.54
N GLN A 161 -5.28 -4.13 -8.73
CA GLN A 161 -5.66 -3.72 -7.38
C GLN A 161 -6.63 -2.54 -7.37
N ILE A 162 -6.52 -1.64 -8.35
CA ILE A 162 -7.50 -0.56 -8.52
C ILE A 162 -8.89 -1.14 -8.79
N ILE A 163 -9.00 -2.15 -9.67
CA ILE A 163 -10.27 -2.84 -9.95
C ILE A 163 -10.85 -3.46 -8.68
N VAL A 164 -10.03 -4.18 -7.90
CA VAL A 164 -10.46 -4.77 -6.63
C VAL A 164 -10.93 -3.68 -5.65
N THR A 165 -10.20 -2.57 -5.56
CA THR A 165 -10.54 -1.42 -4.71
C THR A 165 -11.92 -0.86 -5.06
N VAL A 166 -12.20 -0.66 -6.35
CA VAL A 166 -13.50 -0.16 -6.82
C VAL A 166 -14.64 -1.13 -6.48
N ILE A 167 -14.43 -2.44 -6.69
CA ILE A 167 -15.42 -3.47 -6.33
C ILE A 167 -15.72 -3.43 -4.82
N VAL A 168 -14.68 -3.38 -3.98
CA VAL A 168 -14.85 -3.35 -2.53
C VAL A 168 -15.56 -2.05 -2.08
N LEU A 169 -15.26 -0.90 -2.70
CA LEU A 169 -15.99 0.35 -2.44
C LEU A 169 -17.46 0.22 -2.78
N TYR A 170 -17.77 -0.32 -3.96
CA TYR A 170 -19.16 -0.51 -4.40
C TYR A 170 -19.96 -1.38 -3.42
N LEU A 171 -19.34 -2.46 -2.90
CA LEU A 171 -19.97 -3.33 -1.90
C LEU A 171 -20.24 -2.61 -0.57
N ILE A 172 -19.29 -1.76 -0.13
CA ILE A 172 -19.46 -0.95 1.09
C ILE A 172 -20.58 0.09 0.89
N ASP A 173 -20.61 0.77 -0.25
CA ASP A 173 -21.55 1.85 -0.55
C ASP A 173 -22.99 1.34 -0.72
N THR A 174 -23.18 0.28 -1.51
CA THR A 174 -24.50 -0.36 -1.71
C THR A 174 -25.16 -0.73 -0.38
N TYR A 175 -24.36 -1.17 0.60
CA TYR A 175 -24.86 -1.46 1.93
C TYR A 175 -25.25 -0.21 2.72
N ASN A 176 -24.40 0.83 2.70
CA ASN A 176 -24.71 2.09 3.38
C ASN A 176 -26.01 2.69 2.84
N TYR A 177 -26.22 2.65 1.53
CA TYR A 177 -27.47 3.04 0.88
C TYR A 177 -28.65 2.23 1.41
N LYS A 178 -28.56 0.89 1.38
CA LYS A 178 -29.64 0.00 1.87
C LYS A 178 -29.94 0.23 3.36
N ARG A 179 -28.92 0.46 4.19
CA ARG A 179 -29.09 0.75 5.62
C ARG A 179 -29.82 2.08 5.83
N LEU A 180 -29.41 3.15 5.14
CA LEU A 180 -30.06 4.46 5.23
C LEU A 180 -31.51 4.40 4.76
N TYR A 181 -31.77 3.72 3.64
CA TYR A 181 -33.12 3.53 3.11
C TYR A 181 -34.03 2.78 4.10
N LEU A 182 -33.56 1.69 4.69
CA LEU A 182 -34.31 0.92 5.69
C LEU A 182 -34.51 1.66 7.02
N CYS A 183 -33.56 2.52 7.42
CA CYS A 183 -33.74 3.39 8.58
C CYS A 183 -34.75 4.52 8.30
N GLY A 184 -34.75 5.11 7.11
CA GLY A 184 -35.72 6.14 6.71
C GLY A 184 -37.16 5.61 6.61
N LEU A 185 -37.33 4.35 6.22
CA LEU A 185 -38.63 3.65 6.24
C LEU A 185 -39.13 3.29 7.65
N LYS A 186 -38.27 3.28 8.67
CA LYS A 186 -38.67 3.03 10.07
C LYS A 186 -39.08 4.30 10.83
N SER A 187 -38.85 5.48 10.24
CA SER A 187 -39.16 6.79 10.83
C SER A 187 -40.41 7.45 10.21
N ALA A 188 -41.12 6.76 9.33
CA ALA A 188 -42.42 7.14 8.77
C ALA A 188 -43.49 6.16 9.24
#